data_AF-A0AB74E093-F1
#
_entry.id   AF-A0AB74E093-F1
#
_cell.length_a   1.000
_cell.length_b   1.000
_cell.length_c   1.000
_cell.angle_alpha   90.00
_cell.angle_beta   90.00
_cell.angle_gamma   90.00
#
_symmetry.space_group_name_H-M   'P 1'
#
loop_
_entity.id
_entity.type
_entity.pdbx_description
1 polymer ?
#
loop_
_entity_poly.entity_id
_entity_poly.type
_entity_poly.pdbx_seq_one_letter_code
_entity_poly.pdbx_strand_id
1 'polypeptide(L)'
;MEEQRRRAREASGLGADYNAMIRVDSASEFKGYDHLELNGKVTALFVDGKAVDAINAGQEAVVVLDQTPFYAESGGQVGDKGELKGAN
;
A
#
# COMPACT_ATOMS: atom_id res chain seq x y z
N MET A 1 24.22 -15.56 -8.94
CA MET A 1 23.05 -14.96 -9.63
C MET A 1 21.78 -15.01 -8.77
N GLU A 2 21.50 -16.09 -8.03
CA GLU A 2 20.36 -16.13 -7.09
C GLU A 2 20.54 -15.22 -5.87
N GLU A 3 21.75 -15.08 -5.32
CA GLU A 3 21.99 -14.22 -4.14
C GLU A 3 21.77 -12.74 -4.42
N GLN A 4 22.14 -12.24 -5.62
CA GLN A 4 21.83 -10.87 -6.02
C GLN A 4 20.33 -10.66 -6.21
N ARG A 5 19.61 -11.67 -6.72
CA ARG A 5 18.13 -11.66 -6.79
C ARG A 5 17.48 -11.63 -5.41
N ARG A 6 18.04 -12.35 -4.43
CA ARG A 6 17.55 -12.34 -3.05
C ARG A 6 17.79 -10.98 -2.38
N ARG A 7 19.00 -10.43 -2.51
CA ARG A 7 19.33 -9.10 -1.97
C ARG A 7 18.50 -7.97 -2.58
N ALA A 8 18.18 -8.05 -3.88
CA ALA A 8 17.28 -7.08 -4.52
C ALA A 8 15.84 -7.17 -3.97
N ARG A 9 15.36 -8.38 -3.65
CA ARG A 9 14.04 -8.57 -2.99
C ARG A 9 14.06 -8.09 -1.53
N GLU A 10 15.15 -8.32 -0.81
CA GLU A 10 15.33 -7.88 0.59
C GLU A 10 15.43 -6.34 0.69
N ALA A 11 16.00 -5.66 -0.31
CA ALA A 11 16.04 -4.19 -0.37
C ALA A 11 14.69 -3.54 -0.74
N SER A 12 13.81 -4.28 -1.42
CA SER A 12 12.43 -3.90 -1.75
C SER A 12 11.40 -4.36 -0.70
N GLY A 13 11.83 -4.65 0.53
CA GLY A 13 11.09 -5.33 1.60
C GLY A 13 9.74 -4.73 2.05
N LEU A 14 9.24 -3.67 1.39
CA LEU A 14 7.88 -3.18 1.58
C LEU A 14 6.84 -3.84 0.66
N GLY A 15 7.21 -4.44 -0.48
CA GLY A 15 6.21 -4.87 -1.47
C GLY A 15 5.74 -6.34 -1.33
N ALA A 16 6.67 -7.23 -0.99
CA ALA A 16 6.45 -8.68 -1.12
C ALA A 16 5.80 -9.32 0.12
N ASP A 17 6.17 -8.88 1.33
CA ASP A 17 5.70 -9.51 2.58
C ASP A 17 4.27 -9.10 2.94
N TYR A 18 3.86 -7.87 2.64
CA TYR A 18 2.52 -7.40 2.96
C TYR A 18 1.42 -8.09 2.12
N ASN A 19 1.66 -8.36 0.83
CA ASN A 19 0.71 -9.12 0.01
C ASN A 19 0.49 -10.56 0.52
N ALA A 20 1.49 -11.14 1.18
CA ALA A 20 1.39 -12.48 1.76
C ALA A 20 0.69 -12.48 3.15
N MET A 21 0.84 -11.40 3.93
CA MET A 21 0.28 -11.28 5.28
C MET A 21 -1.11 -10.62 5.32
N ILE A 22 -1.41 -9.70 4.40
CA ILE A 22 -2.64 -8.92 4.39
C ILE A 22 -3.55 -9.46 3.29
N ARG A 23 -4.57 -10.24 3.70
CA ARG A 23 -5.69 -10.61 2.83
C ARG A 23 -6.83 -9.64 3.05
N VAL A 24 -7.12 -8.84 2.05
CA VAL A 24 -8.32 -8.00 2.01
C VAL A 24 -9.30 -8.66 1.04
N ASP A 25 -10.51 -8.94 1.50
CA ASP A 25 -11.57 -9.50 0.64
C ASP A 25 -12.13 -8.46 -0.36
N SER A 26 -11.77 -7.19 -0.17
CA SER A 26 -12.22 -6.06 -1.00
C SER A 26 -11.10 -5.62 -1.94
N ALA A 27 -11.42 -5.54 -3.23
CA ALA A 27 -10.52 -4.99 -4.23
C ALA A 27 -10.47 -3.46 -4.14
N SER A 28 -9.27 -2.89 -4.29
CA SER A 28 -9.09 -1.44 -4.47
C SER A 28 -9.17 -1.10 -5.96
N GLU A 29 -10.05 -0.18 -6.36
CA GLU A 29 -10.19 0.24 -7.74
C GLU A 29 -9.09 1.26 -8.12
N PHE A 30 -8.27 0.93 -9.11
CA PHE A 30 -7.24 1.85 -9.59
C PHE A 30 -7.84 2.89 -10.54
N LYS A 31 -7.65 4.18 -10.22
CA LYS A 31 -8.14 5.34 -10.99
C LYS A 31 -7.02 6.28 -11.46
N GLY A 32 -5.76 5.88 -11.29
CA GLY A 32 -4.60 6.74 -11.55
C GLY A 32 -4.35 7.09 -13.03
N TYR A 33 -5.02 6.41 -13.97
CA TYR A 33 -4.95 6.77 -15.40
C TYR A 33 -5.75 8.04 -15.72
N ASP A 34 -6.84 8.30 -14.99
CA ASP A 34 -7.77 9.40 -15.25
C ASP A 34 -7.60 10.55 -14.24
N HIS A 35 -7.22 10.23 -13.01
CA HIS A 35 -7.20 11.18 -11.90
C HIS A 35 -5.93 11.06 -11.05
N LEU A 36 -5.32 12.20 -10.72
CA LEU A 36 -4.20 12.30 -9.76
C LEU A 36 -4.65 12.60 -8.34
N GLU A 37 -5.87 13.11 -8.18
CA GLU A 37 -6.51 13.40 -6.90
C GLU A 37 -7.88 12.72 -6.88
N LEU A 38 -8.20 12.00 -5.79
CA LEU A 38 -9.49 11.38 -5.61
C LEU A 38 -9.89 11.30 -4.14
N ASN A 39 -11.20 11.24 -3.91
CA ASN A 39 -11.77 10.93 -2.61
C ASN A 39 -12.02 9.44 -2.51
N GLY A 40 -11.34 8.77 -1.58
CA GLY A 40 -11.50 7.36 -1.28
C GLY A 40 -11.91 7.14 0.17
N LYS A 41 -12.51 6.00 0.45
CA LYS A 41 -12.85 5.56 1.80
C LYS A 41 -11.82 4.54 2.28
N VAL A 42 -11.36 4.71 3.53
CA VAL A 42 -10.56 3.70 4.21
C VAL A 42 -11.44 2.48 4.52
N THR A 43 -11.05 1.33 3.99
CA THR A 43 -11.76 0.05 4.16
C THR A 43 -11.09 -0.84 5.19
N ALA A 44 -9.77 -0.73 5.36
CA ALA A 44 -9.02 -1.45 6.38
C ALA A 44 -7.70 -0.74 6.73
N LEU A 45 -7.21 -1.00 7.94
CA LEU A 45 -5.93 -0.52 8.46
C LEU A 45 -5.15 -1.69 9.04
N PHE A 46 -3.84 -1.71 8.79
CA PHE A 46 -2.95 -2.73 9.33
C PHE A 46 -1.68 -2.10 9.89
N VAL A 47 -1.23 -2.63 11.03
CA VAL A 47 0.04 -2.28 11.67
C VAL A 47 0.78 -3.59 11.93
N ASP A 48 2.02 -3.71 11.48
CA ASP A 48 2.81 -4.94 11.60
C ASP A 48 2.07 -6.20 11.11
N GLY A 49 1.27 -6.04 10.04
CA GLY A 49 0.44 -7.11 9.46
C GLY A 49 -0.82 -7.47 10.25
N LYS A 50 -1.16 -6.76 11.34
CA LYS A 50 -2.37 -6.99 12.14
C LYS A 50 -3.42 -5.92 11.83
N ALA A 51 -4.67 -6.35 11.66
CA ALA A 51 -5.79 -5.43 11.49
C ALA A 51 -6.00 -4.58 12.77
N VAL A 52 -6.19 -3.29 12.60
CA VAL A 52 -6.43 -2.32 13.68
C VAL A 52 -7.57 -1.37 13.32
N ASP A 53 -8.21 -0.77 14.32
CA ASP A 53 -9.28 0.22 14.10
C ASP A 53 -8.73 1.65 13.95
N ALA A 54 -7.51 1.91 14.43
CA ALA A 54 -6.89 3.23 14.41
C ALA A 54 -5.35 3.16 14.32
N ILE A 55 -4.76 4.23 13.79
CA ILE A 55 -3.31 4.44 13.68
C ILE A 55 -2.94 5.76 14.36
N ASN A 56 -1.76 5.82 14.99
CA ASN A 56 -1.28 7.02 15.66
C ASN A 56 -0.23 7.75 14.82
N ALA A 57 -0.02 9.03 15.11
CA ALA A 57 1.03 9.81 14.45
C ALA A 57 2.42 9.18 14.67
N GLY A 58 3.21 9.11 13.60
CA GLY A 58 4.55 8.49 13.61
C GLY A 58 4.55 6.96 13.51
N GLN A 59 3.38 6.34 13.37
CA GLN A 59 3.24 4.90 13.21
C GLN A 59 3.28 4.51 11.73
N GLU A 60 4.11 3.53 11.38
CA GLU A 60 4.06 2.91 10.05
C GLU A 60 2.85 1.96 9.98
N ALA A 61 2.07 2.08 8.91
CA ALA A 61 0.84 1.32 8.73
C ALA A 61 0.54 1.13 7.24
N VAL A 62 -0.21 0.07 6.93
CA VAL A 62 -0.81 -0.15 5.62
C VAL A 62 -2.26 0.32 5.68
N VAL A 63 -2.62 1.19 4.74
CA VAL A 63 -3.98 1.71 4.59
C VAL A 63 -4.57 1.13 3.32
N VAL A 64 -5.76 0.56 3.42
CA VAL A 64 -6.48 0.02 2.26
C VAL A 64 -7.64 0.94 1.92
N LEU A 65 -7.68 1.40 0.67
CA LEU A 65 -8.72 2.26 0.13
C LEU A 65 -9.62 1.49 -0.82
N ASP A 66 -10.89 1.87 -0.91
CA ASP A 66 -11.82 1.35 -1.92
C ASP A 66 -11.39 1.73 -3.35
N GLN A 67 -10.77 2.89 -3.53
CA GLN A 67 -10.20 3.38 -4.78
C GLN A 67 -8.91 4.17 -4.53
N THR A 68 -7.98 4.15 -5.48
CA THR A 68 -6.68 4.80 -5.35
C THR A 68 -6.12 5.27 -6.69
N PRO A 69 -5.47 6.45 -6.76
CA PRO A 69 -4.73 6.87 -7.94
C PRO A 69 -3.28 6.34 -7.90
N PHE A 70 -2.84 5.81 -6.76
CA PHE A 70 -1.46 5.35 -6.56
C PHE A 70 -1.22 4.02 -7.25
N TYR A 71 -0.27 4.01 -8.17
CA TYR A 71 0.17 2.79 -8.82
C TYR A 71 1.01 1.95 -7.84
N ALA A 72 0.63 0.69 -7.69
CA ALA A 72 1.33 -0.24 -6.83
C ALA A 72 2.71 -0.60 -7.40
N GLU A 73 3.69 -0.82 -6.51
CA GLU A 73 5.00 -1.33 -6.91
C GLU A 73 4.84 -2.74 -7.52
N SER A 74 5.12 -2.88 -8.81
CA SER A 74 4.97 -4.17 -9.52
C SER A 74 6.01 -4.32 -10.63
N GLY A 75 6.53 -5.54 -10.80
CA GLY A 75 7.43 -5.88 -11.90
C GLY A 75 8.79 -5.14 -11.90
N GLY A 76 9.22 -4.61 -10.76
CA GLY A 76 10.47 -3.83 -10.63
C GLY A 76 10.32 -2.33 -10.89
N GLN A 77 9.10 -1.84 -11.07
CA GLN A 77 8.80 -0.40 -11.13
C GLN A 77 8.61 0.13 -9.72
N VAL A 78 9.10 1.34 -9.45
CA VAL A 78 8.91 2.05 -8.18
C VAL A 78 7.45 2.53 -8.11
N GLY A 79 6.74 2.21 -7.02
CA GLY A 79 5.37 2.65 -6.79
C GLY A 79 5.26 4.16 -6.53
N ASP A 80 4.04 4.68 -6.66
CA ASP A 80 3.77 6.10 -6.48
C ASP A 80 3.88 6.54 -5.02
N LYS A 81 4.12 7.83 -4.82
CA LYS A 81 4.16 8.49 -3.50
C LYS A 81 3.25 9.71 -3.51
N GLY A 82 2.59 9.95 -2.38
CA GLY A 82 1.77 11.14 -2.19
C GLY A 82 1.24 11.23 -0.77
N GLU A 83 0.18 12.01 -0.60
CA GLU A 83 -0.40 12.31 0.70
C GLU A 83 -1.87 11.92 0.73
N LEU A 84 -2.32 11.33 1.85
CA LEU A 84 -3.74 11.18 2.16
C LEU A 84 -4.17 12.32 3.07
N LYS A 85 -5.24 13.02 2.67
CA LYS A 85 -5.82 14.12 3.45
C LYS A 85 -7.24 13.74 3.86
N GLY A 86 -7.50 13.73 5.16
CA GLY A 86 -8.85 13.56 5.70
C GLY A 86 -9.59 14.90 5.75
N ALA A 87 -10.92 14.85 5.61
CA ALA A 87 -11.76 15.98 5.99
C ALA A 87 -11.77 16.04 7.53
N ASN A 88 -11.13 17.07 8.09
CA ASN A 88 -11.25 17.41 9.52
C ASN A 88 -12.61 18.04 9.80
#